data_AF-A0A351CFG4-F1
#
_entry.id   AF-A0A351CFG4-F1
#
_cell.length_a   1.000
_cell.length_b   1.000
_cell.length_c   1.000
_cell.angle_alpha   90.00
_cell.angle_beta   90.00
_cell.angle_gamma   90.00
#
_symmetry.space_group_name_H-M   'P 1'
#
loop_
_entity.id
_entity.type
_entity.pdbx_description
1 polymer ?
#
loop_
_entity_poly.entity_id
_entity_poly.type
_entity_poly.pdbx_seq_one_letter_code
_entity_poly.pdbx_strand_id
1 'polypeptide(L)'
;MLYSIGYQNLKNIETLQDILKEKGIKILLDIRSRPYGRKSSFNKKILETSLPTAGIDYNWAGKTLGGFSEIQEEDIKKLAVWQKGRIACLMCMETDPDRCHRKNEIARRLKKYGVSVNHIEHA
;
A
#
# COMPACT_ATOMS: atom_id res chain seq x y z
N MET A 1 -2.19 -12.74 2.12
CA MET A 1 -1.58 -12.05 3.28
C MET A 1 -1.40 -10.60 2.88
N LEU A 2 -1.94 -9.67 3.69
CA LEU A 2 -1.99 -8.27 3.32
C LEU A 2 -1.24 -7.42 4.34
N TYR A 3 -0.29 -6.64 3.85
CA TYR A 3 0.49 -5.70 4.64
C TYR A 3 0.07 -4.26 4.36
N SER A 4 0.55 -3.33 5.17
CA SER A 4 0.49 -1.90 4.87
C SER A 4 1.77 -1.20 5.29
N ILE A 5 2.16 -0.16 4.57
CA ILE A 5 3.33 0.66 4.86
C ILE A 5 3.03 2.15 4.60
N GLY A 6 3.54 3.02 5.48
CA GLY A 6 3.53 4.47 5.29
C GLY A 6 4.84 4.93 4.66
N TYR A 7 4.81 5.77 3.61
CA TYR A 7 6.04 6.16 2.90
C TYR A 7 6.73 7.41 3.47
N GLN A 8 6.04 8.18 4.30
CA GLN A 8 6.52 9.48 4.79
C GLN A 8 7.88 9.40 5.48
N ASN A 9 8.20 8.35 6.25
CA ASN A 9 9.51 8.20 6.91
C ASN A 9 10.56 7.44 6.09
N LEU A 10 10.19 6.82 4.96
CA LEU A 10 11.15 6.08 4.14
C LEU A 10 12.18 7.04 3.53
N LYS A 11 13.46 6.72 3.70
CA LYS A 11 14.57 7.56 3.24
C LYS A 11 14.73 7.52 1.72
N ASN A 12 14.65 6.33 1.14
CA ASN A 12 14.85 6.08 -0.29
C ASN A 12 14.08 4.83 -0.74
N ILE A 13 14.12 4.55 -2.05
CA ILE A 13 13.36 3.45 -2.64
C ILE A 13 13.98 2.09 -2.35
N GLU A 14 15.29 2.05 -2.15
CA GLU A 14 16.06 0.86 -1.80
C GLU A 14 15.59 0.32 -0.44
N THR A 15 15.43 1.21 0.56
CA THR A 15 14.87 0.86 1.88
C THR A 15 13.48 0.26 1.74
N LEU A 16 12.63 0.83 0.87
CA LEU A 16 11.31 0.26 0.59
C LEU A 16 11.43 -1.15 -0.01
N GLN A 17 12.29 -1.33 -1.01
CA GLN A 17 12.50 -2.63 -1.66
C GLN A 17 12.97 -3.68 -0.67
N ASP A 18 13.92 -3.34 0.21
CA ASP A 18 14.47 -4.27 1.20
C ASP A 18 13.41 -4.70 2.20
N ILE A 19 12.63 -3.76 2.74
CA ILE A 19 11.51 -4.06 3.64
C ILE A 19 10.49 -5.00 2.97
N LEU A 20 10.12 -4.71 1.71
CA LEU A 20 9.16 -5.52 0.99
C LEU A 20 9.70 -6.94 0.70
N LYS A 21 10.98 -7.05 0.32
CA LYS A 21 11.65 -8.33 0.08
C LYS A 21 11.76 -9.17 1.34
N GLU A 22 12.13 -8.57 2.47
CA GLU A 22 12.26 -9.27 3.76
C GLU A 22 10.94 -9.93 4.17
N LYS A 23 9.80 -9.27 3.92
CA LYS A 23 8.46 -9.83 4.18
C LYS A 23 7.93 -10.73 3.04
N GLY A 24 8.71 -10.96 1.99
CA GLY A 24 8.31 -11.78 0.84
C GLY A 24 7.19 -11.15 0.00
N ILE A 25 6.97 -9.83 0.11
CA ILE A 25 5.93 -9.12 -0.62
C ILE A 25 6.29 -9.08 -2.09
N LYS A 26 5.32 -9.44 -2.94
CA LYS A 26 5.46 -9.46 -4.40
C LYS A 26 4.71 -8.33 -5.09
N ILE A 27 3.79 -7.68 -4.39
CA ILE A 27 2.96 -6.62 -4.97
C ILE A 27 2.84 -5.45 -4.00
N LEU A 28 3.16 -4.25 -4.47
CA LEU A 28 2.85 -3.00 -3.79
C LEU A 28 1.62 -2.35 -4.44
N LEU A 29 0.53 -2.26 -3.69
CA LEU A 29 -0.70 -1.59 -4.09
C LEU A 29 -0.74 -0.17 -3.51
N ASP A 30 -0.55 0.82 -4.37
CA ASP A 30 -0.53 2.23 -4.00
C ASP A 30 -1.93 2.81 -3.96
N ILE A 31 -2.42 3.05 -2.74
CA ILE A 31 -3.76 3.62 -2.48
C ILE A 31 -3.71 5.15 -2.30
N ARG A 32 -2.55 5.79 -2.53
CA ARG A 32 -2.45 7.25 -2.51
C ARG A 32 -3.22 7.81 -3.69
N SER A 33 -4.14 8.74 -3.44
CA SER A 33 -4.87 9.36 -4.53
C SER A 33 -3.99 10.20 -5.45
N ARG A 34 -2.92 10.79 -4.93
CA ARG A 34 -1.91 11.53 -5.71
C ARG A 34 -0.51 11.03 -5.35
N PRO A 35 0.03 10.04 -6.08
CA PRO A 35 1.37 9.51 -5.87
C PRO A 35 2.45 10.40 -6.50
N TYR A 36 2.39 11.70 -6.21
CA TYR A 36 3.33 12.73 -6.66
C TYR A 36 3.57 13.70 -5.50
N GLY A 37 4.83 14.03 -5.21
CA GLY A 37 5.13 14.96 -4.12
C GLY A 37 6.60 15.31 -3.97
N ARG A 38 6.94 15.87 -2.80
CA ARG A 38 8.29 16.36 -2.48
C ARG A 38 9.35 15.26 -2.50
N LYS A 39 9.00 14.03 -2.12
CA LYS A 39 9.89 12.88 -2.22
C LYS A 39 9.77 12.25 -3.60
N SER A 40 10.54 12.78 -4.56
CA SER A 40 10.51 12.36 -5.95
C SER A 40 10.73 10.85 -6.13
N SER A 41 11.58 10.23 -5.31
CA SER A 41 11.86 8.78 -5.30
C SER A 41 10.61 7.90 -5.10
N PHE A 42 9.54 8.44 -4.51
CA PHE A 42 8.26 7.73 -4.30
C PHE A 42 7.15 8.23 -5.22
N ASN A 43 7.50 8.95 -6.29
CA ASN A 43 6.54 9.29 -7.32
C ASN A 43 6.19 8.04 -8.13
N LYS A 44 4.94 7.97 -8.59
CA LYS A 44 4.41 6.85 -9.36
C LYS A 44 5.34 6.35 -10.47
N LYS A 45 5.85 7.26 -11.30
CA LYS A 45 6.73 6.91 -12.42
C LYS A 45 8.00 6.19 -11.97
N ILE A 46 8.58 6.59 -10.83
CA ILE A 46 9.80 5.94 -10.31
C ILE A 46 9.44 4.58 -9.72
N LEU A 47 8.36 4.48 -8.96
CA LEU A 47 7.88 3.21 -8.40
C LEU A 47 7.55 2.19 -9.50
N GLU A 48 6.91 2.63 -10.57
CA GLU A 48 6.58 1.81 -11.76
C GLU A 48 7.82 1.24 -12.43
N THR A 49 8.94 1.97 -12.45
CA THR A 49 10.17 1.51 -13.10
C THR A 49 11.11 0.75 -12.17
N SER A 50 11.10 1.03 -10.87
CA SER A 50 12.11 0.53 -9.93
C SER A 50 11.65 -0.66 -9.10
N LEU A 51 10.36 -0.80 -8.81
CA LEU A 51 9.87 -1.97 -8.07
C LEU A 51 9.96 -3.25 -8.91
N PRO A 52 9.65 -3.24 -10.22
CA PRO A 52 9.79 -4.45 -11.04
C PRO A 52 11.23 -4.96 -11.14
N THR A 53 12.25 -4.07 -11.11
CA THR A 53 13.66 -4.50 -11.11
C THR A 53 14.04 -5.22 -9.81
N ALA A 54 13.27 -5.02 -8.75
CA ALA A 54 13.38 -5.73 -7.48
C ALA A 54 12.47 -6.98 -7.38
N GLY A 55 11.76 -7.33 -8.46
CA GLY A 55 10.81 -8.45 -8.49
C GLY A 55 9.50 -8.17 -7.75
N ILE A 56 9.10 -6.90 -7.66
CA ILE A 56 7.90 -6.43 -6.98
C ILE A 56 7.01 -5.70 -7.99
N ASP A 57 5.79 -6.18 -8.17
CA ASP A 57 4.81 -5.52 -9.04
C ASP A 57 4.26 -4.27 -8.35
N TYR A 58 4.19 -3.17 -9.10
CA TYR A 58 3.56 -1.93 -8.64
C TYR A 58 2.19 -1.76 -9.30
N ASN A 59 1.15 -1.60 -8.48
CA ASN A 59 -0.21 -1.33 -8.93
C ASN A 59 -0.74 -0.08 -8.26
N TRP A 60 -1.29 0.86 -9.02
CA TRP A 60 -1.91 2.07 -8.46
C TRP A 60 -3.43 1.93 -8.39
N ALA A 61 -3.98 2.06 -7.19
CA ALA A 61 -5.42 2.00 -6.90
C ALA A 61 -5.96 3.28 -6.23
N GLY A 62 -5.24 4.39 -6.33
CA GLY A 62 -5.64 5.67 -5.73
C GLY A 62 -6.92 6.29 -6.30
N LYS A 63 -7.43 5.81 -7.44
CA LYS A 63 -8.71 6.26 -8.00
C LYS A 63 -9.91 5.72 -7.21
N THR A 64 -9.84 4.48 -6.74
CA THR A 64 -10.95 3.80 -6.03
C THR A 64 -10.71 3.79 -4.53
N LEU A 65 -9.47 3.59 -4.10
CA LEU A 65 -9.06 3.48 -2.71
C LEU A 65 -8.34 4.76 -2.23
N GLY A 66 -8.40 5.89 -2.94
CA GLY A 66 -7.69 7.13 -2.58
C GLY A 66 -8.60 8.32 -2.23
N GLY A 67 -8.03 9.40 -1.66
CA GLY A 67 -8.63 10.42 -0.75
C GLY A 67 -9.75 11.27 -1.25
N PHE A 68 -10.02 11.22 -2.54
CA PHE A 68 -10.96 12.13 -3.17
C PHE A 68 -12.35 11.51 -3.35
N SER A 69 -12.52 10.23 -3.01
CA SER A 69 -13.82 9.55 -3.04
C SER A 69 -14.04 8.67 -1.82
N GLU A 70 -15.31 8.49 -1.47
CA GLU A 70 -15.75 7.47 -0.53
C GLU A 70 -15.38 6.08 -1.07
N ILE A 71 -14.78 5.25 -0.22
CA ILE A 71 -14.47 3.87 -0.61
C ILE A 71 -15.78 3.08 -0.65
N GLN A 72 -16.13 2.52 -1.79
CA GLN A 72 -17.34 1.72 -1.90
C GLN A 72 -17.13 0.34 -1.26
N GLU A 73 -18.20 -0.24 -0.72
CA GLU A 73 -18.13 -1.59 -0.11
C GLU A 73 -17.74 -2.65 -1.15
N GLU A 74 -18.12 -2.43 -2.40
CA GLU A 74 -17.72 -3.27 -3.52
C GLU A 74 -16.19 -3.26 -3.74
N ASP A 75 -15.52 -2.12 -3.57
CA ASP A 75 -14.07 -2.01 -3.71
C ASP A 75 -13.33 -2.78 -2.60
N ILE A 76 -13.86 -2.73 -1.36
CA ILE A 76 -13.34 -3.54 -0.26
C ILE A 76 -13.50 -5.02 -0.55
N LYS A 77 -14.68 -5.44 -1.04
CA LYS A 77 -14.94 -6.84 -1.38
C LYS A 77 -14.02 -7.31 -2.51
N LYS A 78 -13.82 -6.50 -3.54
CA LYS A 78 -12.85 -6.74 -4.63
C LYS A 78 -11.44 -6.90 -4.07
N LEU A 79 -11.01 -6.02 -3.17
CA LEU A 79 -9.70 -6.10 -2.52
C LEU A 79 -9.54 -7.38 -1.67
N ALA A 80 -10.59 -7.77 -0.93
CA ALA A 80 -10.58 -8.98 -0.10
C ALA A 80 -10.43 -10.27 -0.94
N VAL A 81 -11.05 -10.31 -2.11
CA VAL A 81 -10.89 -11.39 -3.09
C VAL A 81 -9.52 -11.31 -3.75
N TRP A 82 -9.11 -10.12 -4.20
CA TRP A 82 -7.85 -9.90 -4.89
C TRP A 82 -6.64 -10.31 -4.05
N GLN A 83 -6.62 -10.05 -2.74
CA GLN A 83 -5.46 -10.42 -1.92
C GLN A 83 -5.29 -11.94 -1.72
N LYS A 84 -6.30 -12.77 -2.01
CA LYS A 84 -6.23 -14.22 -1.81
C LYS A 84 -5.12 -14.83 -2.68
N GLY A 85 -4.28 -15.67 -2.07
CA GLY A 85 -3.12 -16.29 -2.73
C GLY A 85 -1.97 -15.33 -3.03
N ARG A 86 -2.04 -14.06 -2.60
CA ARG A 86 -1.01 -13.05 -2.83
C ARG A 86 -0.38 -12.61 -1.51
N ILE A 87 0.90 -12.23 -1.57
CA ILE A 87 1.60 -11.50 -0.50
C ILE A 87 1.76 -10.07 -1.00
N ALA A 88 0.86 -9.19 -0.56
CA ALA A 88 0.73 -7.83 -1.07
C ALA A 88 0.84 -6.80 0.05
N CYS A 89 1.20 -5.57 -0.28
CA CYS A 89 1.32 -4.46 0.66
C CYS A 89 0.59 -3.21 0.15
N LEU A 90 -0.22 -2.59 1.02
CA LEU A 90 -0.88 -1.32 0.75
C LEU A 90 0.06 -0.15 1.12
N MET A 91 0.25 0.80 0.21
CA MET A 91 1.05 2.00 0.48
C MET A 91 0.13 3.20 0.82
N CYS A 92 0.18 3.71 2.06
CA CYS A 92 -0.49 4.96 2.50
C CYS A 92 0.51 6.12 2.59
N MET A 93 -0.01 7.36 2.63
CA MET A 93 0.79 8.57 2.84
C MET A 93 1.35 8.67 4.27
N GLU A 94 0.52 8.45 5.29
CA GLU A 94 0.91 8.69 6.68
C GLU A 94 1.83 7.61 7.24
N THR A 95 2.84 8.03 8.01
CA THR A 95 3.69 7.12 8.81
C THR A 95 2.92 6.57 10.01
N ASP A 96 2.08 7.37 10.66
CA ASP A 96 1.36 6.99 11.87
C ASP A 96 0.11 6.13 11.52
N PRO A 97 0.08 4.86 11.94
CA PRO A 97 -1.08 3.97 11.82
C PRO A 97 -2.39 4.61 12.28
N ASP A 98 -2.36 5.33 13.40
CA ASP A 98 -3.54 5.85 14.08
C ASP A 98 -4.05 7.13 13.43
N ARG A 99 -3.20 7.81 12.65
CA ARG A 99 -3.55 9.00 11.86
C ARG A 99 -3.89 8.71 10.40
N CYS A 100 -3.49 7.57 9.82
CA CYS A 100 -3.99 7.16 8.49
C CYS A 100 -5.44 6.67 8.61
N HIS A 101 -6.40 7.61 8.67
CA HIS A 101 -7.85 7.32 8.66
C HIS A 101 -8.22 6.28 7.61
N ARG A 102 -7.60 6.36 6.43
CA ARG A 102 -7.92 5.44 5.34
C ARG A 102 -7.38 4.02 5.53
N LYS A 103 -6.15 3.83 6.02
CA LYS A 103 -5.63 2.49 6.30
C LYS A 103 -6.52 1.82 7.33
N ASN A 104 -6.87 2.56 8.39
CA ASN A 104 -7.73 2.05 9.46
C ASN A 104 -9.14 1.75 8.94
N GLU A 105 -9.68 2.59 8.07
CA GLU A 105 -10.96 2.34 7.41
C GLU A 105 -10.93 1.06 6.55
N ILE A 106 -9.94 0.93 5.65
CA ILE A 106 -9.78 -0.24 4.77
C ILE A 106 -9.56 -1.50 5.60
N ALA A 107 -8.64 -1.47 6.57
CA ALA A 107 -8.33 -2.61 7.43
C ALA A 107 -9.56 -3.04 8.25
N ARG A 108 -10.29 -2.08 8.83
CA ARG A 108 -11.52 -2.35 9.59
C ARG A 108 -12.59 -3.00 8.71
N ARG A 109 -12.77 -2.54 7.48
CA ARG A 109 -13.78 -3.10 6.56
C ARG A 109 -13.35 -4.45 6.01
N LEU A 110 -12.07 -4.65 5.70
CA LEU A 110 -11.51 -5.94 5.29
C LEU A 110 -11.65 -7.03 6.37
N LYS A 111 -11.64 -6.65 7.65
CA LYS A 111 -11.87 -7.58 8.77
C LYS A 111 -13.23 -8.30 8.66
N LYS A 112 -14.27 -7.64 8.11
CA LYS A 112 -15.59 -8.26 7.86
C LYS A 112 -15.53 -9.43 6.87
N TYR A 113 -14.49 -9.45 6.02
CA TYR A 113 -14.25 -10.48 5.02
C TYR A 113 -13.15 -11.48 5.44
N GLY A 114 -12.76 -11.47 6.72
CA GLY A 114 -11.72 -12.36 7.25
C GLY A 114 -10.31 -12.00 6.82
N VAL A 115 -10.07 -10.77 6.34
CA VAL A 115 -8.75 -10.30 5.91
C VAL A 115 -8.16 -9.39 6.97
N SER A 116 -7.04 -9.83 7.56
CA SER A 116 -6.23 -9.00 8.46
C SER A 116 -5.17 -8.23 7.67
N VAL A 117 -4.94 -6.97 8.06
CA VAL A 117 -3.90 -6.11 7.50
C VAL A 117 -2.82 -5.88 8.55
N ASN A 118 -1.59 -6.33 8.27
CA ASN A 118 -0.45 -6.15 9.17
C ASN A 118 0.32 -4.90 8.78
N HIS A 119 0.51 -3.96 9.71
CA HIS A 119 1.33 -2.79 9.43
C HIS A 119 2.82 -3.11 9.56
N ILE A 120 3.62 -2.61 8.63
CA ILE A 120 5.07 -2.71 8.69
C ILE A 120 5.58 -1.43 9.35
N GLU A 121 6.10 -1.58 10.55
CA GLU A 121 6.84 -0.52 11.23
C GLU A 121 8.26 -0.42 10.67
N HIS A 122 8.74 0.80 10.52
CA HIS A 122 10.10 1.11 10.06
C HIS A 122 10.57 2.40 10.74
N ALA A 123 11.87 2.46 11.04
CA ALA A 123 12.52 3.53 11.81
C ALA A 123 13.24 4.56 10.92
#